data_AF-E4SM81-F1
#
_entry.id   AF-E4SM81-F1
#
_cell.length_a   1.000
_cell.length_b   1.000
_cell.length_c   1.000
_cell.angle_alpha   90.00
_cell.angle_beta   90.00
_cell.angle_gamma   90.00
#
_symmetry.space_group_name_H-M   'P 1'
#
loop_
_entity.id
_entity.type
_entity.pdbx_description
1 polymer ?
#
loop_
_entity_poly.entity_id
_entity_poly.type
_entity_poly.pdbx_seq_one_letter_code
_entity_poly.pdbx_strand_id
1 'polypeptide(L)'
;MALGIVISFVFPSFPRLINGWSVGTTSIPIAIGLILMLYPPLTKVNYDKMGDVFRDKKELAFSLIQNWIVGPLLMFALAIIFLHNYPNYMVGLIMIGLARCIAMVIVWNELAQGNNDYAAGLVALNSIFQIIFYSVYAYFFISVLPKFFEIQTKTLNITMGEIAKTVFIYLGIPFILGIGSRYLIIKSKGKDWFEYKYVPKISRITTWALLFTIVLMFSVKGVKVVQLLLDAVRVAVPLLLYFVLMFFITFWIAKKTHTSYPISATQAFTASSNNFELAVAVTVGIFGLNSGEAFAAVVGPMVEVPVMILLVDVALWIKRRYYK
;
A
#
# COMPACT_ATOMS: atom_id res chain seq x y z
N MET A 1 -9.33 8.38 13.39
CA MET A 1 -9.31 9.82 13.02
C MET A 1 -9.89 10.70 14.12
N ALA A 2 -11.20 10.61 14.43
CA ALA A 2 -11.86 11.46 15.42
C ALA A 2 -11.11 11.51 16.76
N LEU A 3 -10.73 10.36 17.29
CA LEU A 3 -9.95 10.26 18.53
C LEU A 3 -8.61 11.01 18.46
N GLY A 4 -7.88 10.92 17.34
CA GLY A 4 -6.63 11.66 17.14
C GLY A 4 -6.85 13.18 17.12
N ILE A 5 -7.90 13.64 16.44
CA ILE A 5 -8.29 15.05 16.42
C ILE A 5 -8.62 15.55 17.83
N VAL A 6 -9.42 14.80 18.59
CA VAL A 6 -9.76 15.11 19.99
C VAL A 6 -8.51 15.22 20.85
N ILE A 7 -7.57 14.27 20.74
CA ILE A 7 -6.29 14.32 21.47
C ILE A 7 -5.51 15.59 21.14
N SER A 8 -5.49 16.01 19.87
CA SER A 8 -4.81 17.24 19.44
C SER A 8 -5.41 18.49 20.09
N PHE A 9 -6.74 18.56 20.21
CA PHE A 9 -7.43 19.68 20.85
C PHE A 9 -7.29 19.69 22.37
N VAL A 10 -7.44 18.52 23.01
CA VAL A 10 -7.42 18.41 24.49
C VAL A 10 -5.99 18.48 25.03
N PHE A 11 -5.00 17.96 24.29
CA PHE A 11 -3.59 17.95 24.68
C PHE A 11 -2.71 18.58 23.59
N PRO A 12 -2.67 19.93 23.47
CA PRO A 12 -1.87 20.64 22.45
C PRO A 12 -0.36 20.38 22.55
N SER A 13 0.13 19.88 23.70
CA SER A 13 1.53 19.51 23.94
C SER A 13 1.88 18.09 23.46
N PHE A 14 0.89 17.27 23.11
CA PHE A 14 1.09 15.89 22.66
C PHE A 14 2.05 15.75 21.45
N PRO A 15 1.99 16.63 20.42
CA PRO A 15 2.97 16.62 19.32
C PRO A 15 4.41 16.76 19.79
N ARG A 16 4.67 17.61 20.80
CA ARG A 16 6.02 17.82 21.36
C ARG A 16 6.54 16.57 22.08
N LEU A 17 5.65 15.84 22.75
CA LEU A 17 6.00 14.60 23.46
C LEU A 17 6.38 13.48 22.49
N ILE A 18 5.62 13.30 21.41
CA ILE A 18 5.94 12.32 20.36
C ILE A 18 7.24 12.70 19.63
N ASN A 19 7.43 13.99 19.34
CA ASN A 19 8.66 14.48 18.71
C ASN A 19 9.89 14.35 19.62
N GLY A 20 9.71 14.40 20.94
CA GLY A 20 10.78 14.17 21.90
C GLY A 20 11.34 12.74 21.88
N TRP A 21 10.60 11.79 21.32
CA TRP A 21 11.01 10.40 21.12
C TRP A 21 11.36 10.11 19.65
N SER A 22 11.78 11.13 18.90
CA SER A 22 12.21 11.00 17.50
C SER A 22 13.72 10.88 17.37
N VAL A 23 14.16 10.04 16.44
CA VAL A 23 15.55 9.97 15.96
C VAL A 23 15.55 10.43 14.50
N GLY A 24 16.10 11.61 14.24
CA GLY A 24 16.01 12.26 12.93
C GLY A 24 14.55 12.64 12.59
N THR A 25 14.09 12.24 11.41
CA THR A 25 12.71 12.48 10.91
C THR A 25 11.69 11.47 11.45
N THR A 26 12.14 10.41 12.11
CA THR A 26 11.32 9.25 12.47
C THR A 26 11.03 9.19 13.97
N SER A 27 9.77 9.15 14.35
CA SER A 27 9.34 8.92 15.74
C SER A 27 9.38 7.42 16.08
N ILE A 28 10.05 7.05 17.18
CA ILE A 28 10.19 5.64 17.59
C ILE A 28 8.84 4.93 17.75
N PRO A 29 7.82 5.51 18.43
CA PRO A 29 6.51 4.85 18.57
C PRO A 29 5.85 4.55 17.23
N ILE A 30 6.01 5.44 16.26
CA ILE A 30 5.44 5.31 14.93
C ILE A 30 6.21 4.27 14.13
N ALA A 31 7.54 4.28 14.22
CA ALA A 31 8.36 3.27 13.57
C ALA A 31 8.00 1.85 14.01
N ILE A 32 7.79 1.66 15.33
CA ILE A 32 7.30 0.40 15.89
C ILE A 32 5.91 0.07 15.33
N GLY A 33 4.98 1.02 15.33
CA GLY A 33 3.64 0.85 14.75
C GLY A 33 3.69 0.39 13.29
N LEU A 34 4.53 1.02 12.47
CA LEU A 34 4.69 0.70 11.04
C LEU A 34 5.29 -0.70 10.82
N ILE A 35 6.35 -1.04 11.56
CA ILE A 35 6.97 -2.37 11.51
C ILE A 35 5.97 -3.45 11.93
N LEU A 36 5.24 -3.24 13.03
CA LEU A 36 4.23 -4.17 13.54
C LEU A 36 3.02 -4.28 12.61
N MET A 37 2.72 -3.24 11.84
CA MET A 37 1.66 -3.25 10.84
C MET A 37 2.03 -4.14 9.64
N LEU A 38 3.28 -4.05 9.16
CA LEU A 38 3.78 -4.78 7.99
C LEU A 38 4.18 -6.23 8.26
N TYR A 39 4.53 -6.57 9.51
CA TYR A 39 4.96 -7.91 9.87
C TYR A 39 3.89 -9.00 9.62
N PRO A 40 2.66 -8.91 10.15
CA PRO A 40 1.70 -10.00 10.05
C PRO A 40 1.27 -10.35 8.62
N PRO A 41 1.02 -9.39 7.70
CA PRO A 41 0.71 -9.73 6.31
C PRO A 41 1.80 -10.56 5.64
N LEU A 42 3.07 -10.21 5.86
CA LEU A 42 4.21 -10.91 5.27
C LEU A 42 4.36 -12.33 5.82
N THR A 43 4.04 -12.54 7.10
CA THR A 43 4.03 -13.90 7.67
C THR A 43 2.95 -14.80 7.05
N LYS A 44 1.81 -14.22 6.63
CA LYS A 44 0.69 -14.99 6.04
C LYS A 44 0.97 -15.47 4.62
N VAL A 45 1.88 -14.81 3.91
CA VAL A 45 2.21 -15.15 2.52
C VAL A 45 2.63 -16.62 2.43
N ASN A 46 1.98 -17.36 1.52
CA ASN A 46 2.30 -18.76 1.29
C ASN A 46 3.33 -18.88 0.17
N TYR A 47 4.62 -18.84 0.55
CA TYR A 47 5.74 -18.90 -0.39
C TYR A 47 5.83 -20.22 -1.16
N ASP A 48 5.26 -21.30 -0.62
CA ASP A 48 5.23 -22.62 -1.28
C ASP A 48 4.39 -22.57 -2.57
N LYS A 49 3.40 -21.67 -2.64
CA LYS A 49 2.53 -21.45 -3.81
C LYS A 49 3.13 -20.49 -4.83
N MET A 50 4.29 -19.89 -4.55
CA MET A 50 4.94 -18.95 -5.47
C MET A 50 5.33 -19.64 -6.80
N GLY A 51 5.74 -20.92 -6.74
CA GLY A 51 6.10 -21.71 -7.92
C GLY A 51 4.93 -21.93 -8.88
N ASP A 52 3.71 -22.03 -8.37
CA ASP A 52 2.51 -22.26 -9.19
C ASP A 52 2.22 -21.08 -10.11
N VAL A 53 2.52 -19.85 -9.69
CA VAL A 53 2.31 -18.62 -10.48
C VAL A 53 3.23 -18.53 -11.70
N PHE A 54 4.42 -19.15 -11.64
CA PHE A 54 5.34 -19.21 -12.77
C PHE A 54 4.92 -20.20 -13.86
N ARG A 55 3.91 -21.05 -13.60
CA ARG A 55 3.38 -21.99 -14.61
C ARG A 55 2.67 -21.22 -15.73
N ASP A 56 1.90 -20.18 -15.38
CA ASP A 56 1.16 -19.35 -16.33
C ASP A 56 1.92 -18.06 -16.67
N LYS A 57 3.03 -18.19 -17.40
CA LYS A 57 3.94 -17.08 -17.76
C LYS A 57 3.24 -15.90 -18.43
N LYS A 58 2.23 -16.16 -19.26
CA LYS A 58 1.44 -15.11 -19.94
C LYS A 58 0.69 -14.24 -18.93
N GLU A 59 -0.01 -14.87 -18.00
CA GLU A 59 -0.80 -14.20 -16.98
C GLU A 59 0.09 -13.47 -15.97
N LEU A 60 1.22 -14.09 -15.62
CA LEU A 60 2.23 -13.47 -14.78
C LEU A 60 2.83 -12.22 -15.43
N ALA A 61 3.22 -12.30 -16.72
CA ALA A 61 3.74 -11.15 -17.46
C ALA A 61 2.71 -10.02 -17.55
N PHE A 62 1.44 -10.36 -17.82
CA PHE A 62 0.35 -9.39 -17.81
C PHE A 62 0.22 -8.69 -16.44
N SER A 63 0.20 -9.46 -15.35
CA SER A 63 0.16 -8.91 -13.99
C SER A 63 1.35 -8.00 -13.71
N LEU A 64 2.56 -8.40 -14.07
CA LEU A 64 3.77 -7.59 -13.88
C LEU A 64 3.72 -6.29 -14.69
N ILE A 65 3.24 -6.31 -15.93
CA ILE A 65 3.08 -5.09 -16.73
C ILE A 65 2.04 -4.16 -16.09
N GLN A 66 0.89 -4.69 -15.67
CA GLN A 66 -0.16 -3.88 -15.05
C GLN A 66 0.32 -3.25 -13.73
N ASN A 67 1.03 -4.03 -12.91
CA ASN A 67 1.53 -3.57 -11.61
C ASN A 67 2.78 -2.68 -11.74
N TRP A 68 3.77 -3.01 -12.56
CA TRP A 68 5.06 -2.33 -12.53
C TRP A 68 5.22 -1.28 -13.63
N ILE A 69 4.30 -1.20 -14.60
CA ILE A 69 4.38 -0.23 -15.69
C ILE A 69 3.11 0.60 -15.77
N VAL A 70 1.95 -0.03 -15.99
CA VAL A 70 0.68 0.71 -16.19
C VAL A 70 0.26 1.43 -14.91
N GLY A 71 0.26 0.75 -13.77
CA GLY A 71 -0.10 1.32 -12.48
C GLY A 71 0.74 2.55 -12.09
N PRO A 72 2.08 2.49 -12.09
CA PRO A 72 2.92 3.63 -11.75
C PRO A 72 2.70 4.82 -12.68
N LEU A 73 2.62 4.56 -13.98
CA LEU A 73 2.43 5.61 -14.98
C LEU A 73 1.05 6.27 -14.85
N LEU A 74 0.00 5.46 -14.64
CA LEU A 74 -1.36 5.99 -14.45
C LEU A 74 -1.44 6.83 -13.16
N MET A 75 -0.89 6.33 -12.05
CA MET A 75 -0.89 7.11 -10.81
C MET A 75 -0.10 8.40 -10.98
N PHE A 76 1.07 8.34 -11.62
CA PHE A 76 1.87 9.52 -11.89
C PHE A 76 1.14 10.56 -12.75
N ALA A 77 0.48 10.12 -13.82
CA ALA A 77 -0.32 11.00 -14.67
C ALA A 77 -1.45 11.66 -13.88
N LEU A 78 -2.19 10.89 -13.08
CA LEU A 78 -3.26 11.42 -12.22
C LEU A 78 -2.71 12.39 -11.17
N ALA A 79 -1.55 12.09 -10.57
CA ALA A 79 -0.92 12.96 -9.60
C ALA A 79 -0.53 14.31 -10.21
N ILE A 80 0.02 14.34 -11.43
CA ILE A 80 0.32 15.60 -12.12
C ILE A 80 -0.97 16.35 -12.46
N ILE A 81 -1.92 15.68 -13.12
CA ILE A 81 -3.15 16.32 -13.60
C ILE A 81 -3.91 17.00 -12.45
N PHE A 82 -4.07 16.30 -11.33
CA PHE A 82 -4.89 16.79 -10.21
C PHE A 82 -4.11 17.54 -9.13
N LEU A 83 -2.82 17.26 -8.95
CA LEU A 83 -2.03 17.75 -7.80
C LEU A 83 -0.74 18.51 -8.20
N HIS A 84 -0.55 18.92 -9.46
CA HIS A 84 0.64 19.72 -9.85
C HIS A 84 0.86 20.97 -8.98
N ASN A 85 -0.21 21.65 -8.56
CA ASN A 85 -0.15 22.82 -7.67
C ASN A 85 0.14 22.48 -6.20
N TYR A 86 0.14 21.18 -5.85
CA TYR A 86 0.32 20.67 -4.49
C TYR A 86 1.44 19.61 -4.49
N PRO A 87 2.71 20.00 -4.66
CA PRO A 87 3.83 19.07 -4.90
C PRO A 87 3.98 18.02 -3.80
N ASN A 88 3.75 18.38 -2.54
CA ASN A 88 3.85 17.43 -1.42
C ASN A 88 2.76 16.34 -1.49
N TYR A 89 1.54 16.70 -1.90
CA TYR A 89 0.45 15.73 -2.07
C TYR A 89 0.64 14.89 -3.33
N MET A 90 1.13 15.51 -4.40
CA MET A 90 1.51 14.82 -5.64
C MET A 90 2.56 13.74 -5.37
N VAL A 91 3.64 14.06 -4.66
CA VAL A 91 4.70 13.11 -4.31
C VAL A 91 4.18 12.01 -3.39
N GLY A 92 3.38 12.34 -2.38
CA GLY A 92 2.71 11.34 -1.54
C GLY A 92 1.84 10.38 -2.36
N LEU A 93 1.05 10.89 -3.30
CA LEU A 93 0.20 10.10 -4.17
C LEU A 93 1.01 9.18 -5.12
N ILE A 94 2.11 9.69 -5.68
CA ILE A 94 3.05 8.89 -6.47
C ILE A 94 3.61 7.74 -5.62
N MET A 95 4.10 8.03 -4.41
CA MET A 95 4.65 7.02 -3.49
C MET A 95 3.64 5.92 -3.14
N ILE A 96 2.36 6.28 -3.00
CA ILE A 96 1.26 5.32 -2.84
C ILE A 96 1.13 4.43 -4.08
N GLY A 97 1.04 5.01 -5.28
CA GLY A 97 0.85 4.24 -6.51
C GLY A 97 2.06 3.38 -6.90
N LEU A 98 3.24 3.64 -6.35
CA LEU A 98 4.40 2.75 -6.49
C LEU A 98 4.35 1.56 -5.53
N ALA A 99 3.59 1.67 -4.44
CA ALA A 99 3.53 0.66 -3.41
C ALA A 99 2.47 -0.40 -3.77
N ARG A 100 2.92 -1.58 -4.19
CA ARG A 100 2.02 -2.66 -4.65
C ARG A 100 1.41 -3.42 -3.49
N CYS A 101 0.12 -3.73 -3.60
CA CYS A 101 -0.60 -4.43 -2.54
C CYS A 101 -0.05 -5.84 -2.29
N ILE A 102 0.07 -6.19 -1.01
CA ILE A 102 0.59 -7.49 -0.52
C ILE A 102 -0.35 -8.16 0.49
N ALA A 103 -1.44 -7.51 0.89
CA ALA A 103 -2.25 -7.94 2.02
C ALA A 103 -3.75 -7.90 1.70
N MET A 104 -4.29 -6.68 1.60
CA MET A 104 -5.71 -6.40 1.44
C MET A 104 -6.28 -7.03 0.17
N VAL A 105 -5.47 -7.14 -0.88
CA VAL A 105 -5.82 -7.81 -2.12
C VAL A 105 -6.34 -9.24 -1.92
N ILE A 106 -5.85 -9.99 -0.92
CA ILE A 106 -6.33 -11.35 -0.65
C ILE A 106 -7.80 -11.32 -0.23
N VAL A 107 -8.20 -10.33 0.57
CA VAL A 107 -9.59 -10.18 1.05
C VAL A 107 -10.51 -9.84 -0.11
N TRP A 108 -10.14 -8.86 -0.95
CA TRP A 108 -10.93 -8.48 -2.12
C TRP A 108 -11.04 -9.63 -3.12
N ASN A 109 -9.94 -10.36 -3.32
CA ASN A 109 -9.90 -11.54 -4.18
C ASN A 109 -10.84 -12.64 -3.69
N GLU A 110 -10.83 -12.95 -2.39
CA GLU A 110 -11.67 -13.98 -1.80
C GLU A 110 -13.16 -13.59 -1.91
N LEU A 111 -13.51 -12.35 -1.56
CA LEU A 111 -14.89 -11.85 -1.67
C LEU A 111 -15.39 -11.83 -3.12
N ALA A 112 -14.51 -11.51 -4.07
CA ALA A 112 -14.84 -11.53 -5.50
C ALA A 112 -14.81 -12.93 -6.14
N GLN A 113 -14.54 -13.99 -5.37
CA GLN A 113 -14.41 -15.37 -5.88
C GLN A 113 -13.30 -15.51 -6.94
N GLY A 114 -12.18 -14.84 -6.71
CA GLY A 114 -10.95 -14.94 -7.49
C GLY A 114 -10.14 -16.22 -7.21
N ASN A 115 -8.98 -16.36 -7.85
CA ASN A 115 -8.08 -17.49 -7.62
C ASN A 115 -7.12 -17.18 -6.45
N ASN A 116 -7.31 -17.86 -5.31
CA ASN A 116 -6.54 -17.63 -4.09
C ASN A 116 -5.07 -18.04 -4.19
N ASP A 117 -4.76 -19.15 -4.87
CA ASP A 117 -3.38 -19.62 -5.05
C ASP A 117 -2.59 -18.64 -5.93
N TYR A 118 -3.21 -18.18 -7.02
CA TYR A 118 -2.62 -17.19 -7.91
C TYR A 118 -2.44 -15.84 -7.21
N ALA A 119 -3.43 -15.39 -6.43
CA ALA A 119 -3.34 -14.17 -5.61
C ALA A 119 -2.18 -14.25 -4.62
N ALA A 120 -2.03 -15.37 -3.91
CA ALA A 120 -0.97 -15.56 -2.93
C ALA A 120 0.43 -15.49 -3.56
N GLY A 121 0.64 -16.09 -4.73
CA GLY A 121 1.93 -16.00 -5.40
C GLY A 121 2.19 -14.63 -6.05
N LEU A 122 1.17 -13.92 -6.54
CA LEU A 122 1.33 -12.52 -6.96
C LEU A 122 1.71 -11.60 -5.80
N VAL A 123 1.11 -11.80 -4.63
CA VAL A 123 1.47 -11.11 -3.39
C VAL A 123 2.93 -11.36 -3.01
N ALA A 124 3.37 -12.62 -3.06
CA ALA A 124 4.76 -12.98 -2.78
C ALA A 124 5.73 -12.29 -3.75
N LEU A 125 5.42 -12.34 -5.05
CA LEU A 125 6.23 -11.73 -6.10
C LEU A 125 6.30 -10.21 -5.97
N ASN A 126 5.15 -9.56 -5.75
CA ASN A 126 5.08 -8.12 -5.55
C ASN A 126 5.89 -7.69 -4.31
N SER A 127 5.84 -8.46 -3.22
CA SER A 127 6.64 -8.18 -2.02
C SER A 127 8.14 -8.18 -2.32
N ILE A 128 8.62 -9.19 -3.04
CA ILE A 128 10.04 -9.30 -3.43
C ILE A 128 10.44 -8.15 -4.36
N PHE A 129 9.63 -7.90 -5.40
CA PHE A 129 9.90 -6.82 -6.34
C PHE A 129 9.90 -5.46 -5.63
N GLN A 130 9.02 -5.26 -4.65
CA GLN A 130 8.95 -4.01 -3.87
C GLN A 130 10.18 -3.82 -3.00
N ILE A 131 10.72 -4.86 -2.38
CA ILE A 131 11.97 -4.75 -1.62
C ILE A 131 13.15 -4.36 -2.53
N ILE A 132 13.21 -4.91 -3.74
CA ILE A 132 14.34 -4.73 -4.66
C ILE A 132 14.23 -3.41 -5.44
N PHE A 133 13.05 -3.12 -6.01
CA PHE A 133 12.87 -2.07 -7.01
C PHE A 133 12.19 -0.81 -6.50
N TYR A 134 11.51 -0.84 -5.34
CA TYR A 134 10.74 0.33 -4.88
C TYR A 134 11.61 1.58 -4.72
N SER A 135 12.83 1.45 -4.21
CA SER A 135 13.74 2.60 -4.06
C SER A 135 14.16 3.22 -5.40
N VAL A 136 14.45 2.37 -6.39
CA VAL A 136 14.77 2.78 -7.76
C VAL A 136 13.57 3.50 -8.39
N TYR A 137 12.38 2.89 -8.29
CA TYR A 137 11.15 3.42 -8.84
C TYR A 137 10.77 4.74 -8.18
N ALA A 138 10.78 4.80 -6.85
CA ALA A 138 10.48 6.02 -6.10
C ALA A 138 11.41 7.15 -6.54
N TYR A 139 12.73 6.92 -6.56
CA TYR A 139 13.69 7.93 -7.02
C TYR A 139 13.42 8.38 -8.46
N PHE A 140 13.18 7.45 -9.38
CA PHE A 140 12.86 7.78 -10.77
C PHE A 140 11.60 8.63 -10.88
N PHE A 141 10.50 8.22 -10.25
CA PHE A 141 9.20 8.89 -10.37
C PHE A 141 9.09 10.22 -9.61
N ILE A 142 9.90 10.44 -8.55
CA ILE A 142 9.84 11.70 -7.77
C ILE A 142 10.97 12.68 -8.11
N SER A 143 12.13 12.20 -8.58
CA SER A 143 13.32 13.03 -8.79
C SER A 143 13.74 13.16 -10.26
N VAL A 144 13.41 12.18 -11.11
CA VAL A 144 13.83 12.17 -12.52
C VAL A 144 12.66 12.52 -13.43
N LEU A 145 11.54 11.80 -13.32
CA LEU A 145 10.40 11.94 -14.22
C LEU A 145 9.74 13.33 -14.17
N PRO A 146 9.53 13.99 -13.00
CA PRO A 146 8.92 15.32 -12.95
C PRO A 146 9.75 16.41 -13.66
N LYS A 147 11.07 16.24 -13.78
CA LYS A 147 11.94 17.20 -14.48
C LYS A 147 11.61 17.30 -15.96
N PHE A 148 11.13 16.21 -16.57
CA PHE A 148 10.69 16.21 -17.97
C PHE A 148 9.39 17.00 -18.19
N PHE A 149 8.63 17.25 -17.13
CA PHE A 149 7.37 18.00 -17.17
C PHE A 149 7.52 19.43 -16.64
N GLU A 150 8.76 19.89 -16.40
CA GLU A 150 9.08 21.22 -15.84
C GLU A 150 8.40 21.52 -14.48
N ILE A 151 7.98 20.47 -13.77
CA ILE A 151 7.32 20.61 -12.47
C ILE A 151 8.40 20.81 -11.41
N GLN A 152 8.39 21.97 -10.75
CA GLN A 152 9.27 22.22 -9.61
C GLN A 152 8.83 21.37 -8.41
N THR A 153 9.40 20.19 -8.28
CA THR A 153 9.36 19.47 -7.02
C THR A 153 10.37 20.12 -6.08
N LYS A 154 9.89 20.98 -5.17
CA LYS A 154 10.66 21.48 -4.00
C LYS A 154 10.95 20.37 -2.99
N THR A 155 11.01 19.12 -3.42
CA THR A 155 11.34 18.02 -2.55
C THR A 155 12.85 17.99 -2.42
N LEU A 156 13.29 18.12 -1.17
CA LEU A 156 14.63 17.86 -0.62
C LEU A 156 15.47 16.95 -1.52
N ASN A 157 16.80 17.16 -1.54
CA ASN A 157 17.77 16.28 -2.22
C ASN A 157 17.70 14.84 -1.68
N ILE A 158 16.64 14.11 -2.02
CA ILE A 158 16.38 12.75 -1.58
C ILE A 158 17.25 11.87 -2.44
N THR A 159 18.17 11.21 -1.77
CA THR A 159 19.02 10.23 -2.41
C THR A 159 18.27 8.90 -2.50
N MET A 160 18.56 8.14 -3.56
CA MET A 160 18.07 6.77 -3.68
C MET A 160 18.46 5.91 -2.45
N GLY A 161 19.61 6.19 -1.84
CA GLY A 161 20.10 5.52 -0.64
C GLY A 161 19.21 5.74 0.60
N GLU A 162 18.69 6.95 0.81
CA GLU A 162 17.76 7.23 1.91
C GLU A 162 16.43 6.50 1.73
N ILE A 163 15.91 6.44 0.50
CA ILE A 163 14.71 5.65 0.19
C ILE A 163 14.99 4.17 0.46
N ALA A 164 16.12 3.64 -0.05
CA ALA A 164 16.49 2.24 0.13
C ALA A 164 16.63 1.85 1.61
N LYS A 165 17.30 2.70 2.42
CA LYS A 165 17.42 2.49 3.87
C LYS A 165 16.05 2.45 4.54
N THR A 166 15.16 3.38 4.18
CA THR A 166 13.81 3.47 4.74
C THR A 166 12.97 2.24 4.37
N VAL A 167 12.99 1.83 3.10
CA VAL A 167 12.32 0.61 2.62
C VAL A 167 12.87 -0.62 3.32
N PHE A 168 14.20 -0.73 3.50
CA PHE A 168 14.79 -1.86 4.19
C PHE A 168 14.34 -1.96 5.66
N ILE A 169 14.32 -0.83 6.38
CA ILE A 169 13.87 -0.79 7.78
C ILE A 169 12.38 -1.17 7.89
N TYR A 170 11.53 -0.60 7.05
CA TYR A 170 10.08 -0.76 7.20
C TYR A 170 9.49 -1.94 6.45
N LEU A 171 10.11 -2.43 5.38
CA LEU A 171 9.65 -3.60 4.62
C LEU A 171 10.61 -4.78 4.77
N GLY A 172 11.91 -4.54 4.59
CA GLY A 172 12.93 -5.59 4.62
C GLY A 172 12.98 -6.33 5.97
N ILE A 173 13.03 -5.59 7.09
CA ILE A 173 13.05 -6.19 8.43
C ILE A 173 11.75 -6.98 8.70
N PRO A 174 10.53 -6.42 8.54
CA PRO A 174 9.30 -7.19 8.67
C PRO A 174 9.21 -8.40 7.75
N PHE A 175 9.76 -8.32 6.54
CA PHE A 175 9.79 -9.43 5.59
C PHE A 175 10.66 -10.59 6.10
N ILE A 176 11.89 -10.30 6.54
CA ILE A 176 12.81 -11.30 7.11
C ILE A 176 12.18 -11.93 8.36
N LEU A 177 11.62 -11.11 9.25
CA LEU A 177 10.92 -11.61 10.44
C LEU A 177 9.69 -12.44 10.05
N GLY A 178 8.93 -12.02 9.04
CA GLY A 178 7.73 -12.70 8.58
C GLY A 178 8.01 -14.10 8.03
N ILE A 179 9.03 -14.23 7.17
CA ILE A 179 9.49 -15.52 6.65
C ILE A 179 10.10 -16.38 7.75
N GLY A 180 10.99 -15.80 8.56
CA GLY A 180 11.65 -16.51 9.65
C GLY A 180 10.67 -17.07 10.67
N SER A 181 9.70 -16.25 11.10
CA SER A 181 8.65 -16.68 12.03
C SER A 181 7.77 -17.78 11.43
N ARG A 182 7.35 -17.66 10.17
CA ARG A 182 6.58 -18.70 9.47
C ARG A 182 7.33 -20.03 9.48
N TYR A 183 8.57 -20.04 9.01
CA TYR A 183 9.37 -21.26 8.90
C TYR A 183 9.64 -21.91 10.27
N LEU A 184 10.08 -21.12 11.26
CA LEU A 184 10.41 -21.62 12.59
C LEU A 184 9.17 -22.14 13.34
N ILE A 185 8.02 -21.48 13.20
CA ILE A 185 6.78 -21.88 13.88
C ILE A 185 6.19 -23.13 13.23
N ILE A 186 6.14 -23.20 11.90
CA ILE A 186 5.65 -24.40 11.21
C ILE A 186 6.56 -25.59 11.53
N LYS A 187 7.89 -25.42 11.54
CA LYS A 187 8.84 -26.48 11.89
C LYS A 187 8.68 -26.97 13.34
N SER A 188 8.37 -26.08 14.28
CA SER A 188 8.28 -26.43 15.71
C SER A 188 6.91 -26.89 16.18
N LYS A 189 5.82 -26.35 15.61
CA LYS A 189 4.44 -26.57 16.09
C LYS A 189 3.48 -27.11 15.02
N GLY A 190 3.95 -27.29 13.80
CA GLY A 190 3.15 -27.76 12.68
C GLY A 190 2.33 -26.66 12.01
N LYS A 191 1.80 -26.99 10.82
CA LYS A 191 1.05 -26.07 9.96
C LYS A 191 -0.30 -25.67 10.57
N ASP A 192 -1.02 -26.61 11.16
CA ASP A 192 -2.35 -26.34 11.76
C ASP A 192 -2.25 -25.35 12.91
N TRP A 193 -1.23 -25.47 13.78
CA TRP A 193 -1.04 -24.51 14.86
C TRP A 193 -0.72 -23.11 14.33
N PHE A 194 0.09 -23.03 13.27
CA PHE A 194 0.40 -21.76 12.61
C PHE A 194 -0.87 -21.11 12.03
N GLU A 195 -1.66 -21.84 11.26
CA GLU A 195 -2.84 -21.30 10.59
C GLU A 195 -3.98 -20.97 11.55
N TYR A 196 -4.28 -21.84 12.53
CA TYR A 196 -5.45 -21.66 13.39
C TYR A 196 -5.19 -20.90 14.70
N LYS A 197 -3.95 -20.85 15.20
CA LYS A 197 -3.63 -20.14 16.46
C LYS A 197 -2.74 -18.92 16.24
N TYR A 198 -1.68 -19.05 15.44
CA TYR A 198 -0.71 -17.97 15.28
C TYR A 198 -1.23 -16.85 14.38
N VAL A 199 -1.67 -17.19 13.16
CA VAL A 199 -2.16 -16.24 12.15
C VAL A 199 -3.29 -15.34 12.69
N PRO A 200 -4.34 -15.85 13.36
CA PRO A 200 -5.41 -15.00 13.90
C PRO A 200 -4.94 -14.06 15.02
N LYS A 201 -3.93 -14.47 15.80
CA LYS A 201 -3.36 -13.63 16.87
C LYS A 201 -2.56 -12.46 16.30
N ILE A 202 -1.68 -12.72 15.34
CA ILE A 202 -0.87 -11.66 14.72
C ILE A 202 -1.69 -10.74 13.83
N SER A 203 -2.77 -11.22 13.21
CA SER A 203 -3.65 -10.41 12.37
C SER A 203 -4.25 -9.24 13.13
N ARG A 204 -4.60 -9.45 14.40
CA ARG A 204 -5.13 -8.38 15.27
C ARG A 204 -4.10 -7.27 15.51
N ILE A 205 -2.81 -7.61 15.54
CA ILE A 205 -1.73 -6.64 15.75
C ILE A 205 -1.70 -5.62 14.61
N THR A 206 -1.83 -6.06 13.35
CA THR A 206 -1.86 -5.14 12.19
C THR A 206 -2.94 -4.08 12.33
N THR A 207 -4.17 -4.50 12.66
CA THR A 207 -5.29 -3.58 12.79
C THR A 207 -5.05 -2.58 13.93
N TRP A 208 -4.60 -3.03 15.10
CA TRP A 208 -4.29 -2.13 16.21
C TRP A 208 -3.14 -1.17 15.90
N ALA A 209 -2.08 -1.65 15.24
CA ALA A 209 -0.92 -0.85 14.86
C ALA A 209 -1.27 0.21 13.82
N LEU A 210 -2.10 -0.14 12.83
CA LEU A 210 -2.64 0.81 11.86
C LEU A 210 -3.50 1.89 12.52
N LEU A 211 -4.49 1.49 13.33
CA LEU A 211 -5.36 2.42 14.04
C LEU A 211 -4.55 3.35 14.97
N PHE A 212 -3.56 2.80 15.67
CA PHE A 212 -2.62 3.56 16.48
C PHE A 212 -1.86 4.60 15.66
N THR A 213 -1.30 4.20 14.51
CA THR A 213 -0.55 5.11 13.61
C THR A 213 -1.44 6.22 13.08
N ILE A 214 -2.68 5.92 12.67
CA ILE A 214 -3.68 6.91 12.26
C ILE A 214 -3.99 7.88 13.41
N VAL A 215 -4.24 7.37 14.62
CA VAL A 215 -4.54 8.22 15.79
C VAL A 215 -3.38 9.17 16.08
N LEU A 216 -2.14 8.65 16.12
CA LEU A 216 -0.96 9.47 16.34
C LEU A 216 -0.84 10.53 15.27
N MET A 217 -0.97 10.18 13.99
CA MET A 217 -0.81 11.13 12.91
C MET A 217 -1.84 12.27 12.95
N PHE A 218 -3.12 11.96 13.18
CA PHE A 218 -4.15 12.98 13.32
C PHE A 218 -4.01 13.80 14.62
N SER A 219 -3.43 13.23 15.67
CA SER A 219 -3.12 13.97 16.90
C SER A 219 -2.02 15.02 16.72
N VAL A 220 -1.08 14.78 15.81
CA VAL A 220 -0.02 15.75 15.50
C VAL A 220 -0.52 16.87 14.57
N LYS A 221 -1.54 16.61 13.74
CA LYS A 221 -2.05 17.58 12.74
C LYS A 221 -3.36 18.31 13.12
N GLY A 222 -3.95 18.01 14.28
CA GLY A 222 -5.35 18.36 14.59
C GLY A 222 -5.73 19.83 14.70
N VAL A 223 -4.80 20.80 14.75
CA VAL A 223 -5.17 22.24 14.73
C VAL A 223 -5.67 22.69 13.34
N LYS A 224 -5.40 21.92 12.27
CA LYS A 224 -5.77 22.26 10.87
C LYS A 224 -6.96 21.47 10.31
N VAL A 225 -7.90 20.99 11.13
CA VAL A 225 -8.97 20.04 10.73
C VAL A 225 -9.71 20.41 9.45
N VAL A 226 -10.09 21.69 9.27
CA VAL A 226 -10.87 22.12 8.10
C VAL A 226 -10.06 22.08 6.82
N GLN A 227 -8.78 22.50 6.86
CA GLN A 227 -7.87 22.40 5.71
C GLN A 227 -7.58 20.93 5.37
N LEU A 228 -7.46 20.07 6.40
CA LEU A 228 -7.24 18.63 6.22
C LEU A 228 -8.40 17.94 5.49
N LEU A 229 -9.65 18.38 5.67
CA LEU A 229 -10.79 17.79 4.94
C LEU A 229 -10.73 18.09 3.44
N LEU A 230 -10.49 19.35 3.06
CA LEU A 230 -10.36 19.72 1.65
C LEU A 230 -9.15 19.03 1.00
N ASP A 231 -8.03 18.95 1.71
CA ASP A 231 -6.83 18.27 1.24
C ASP A 231 -7.04 16.76 1.12
N ALA A 232 -7.79 16.14 2.04
CA ALA A 232 -8.18 14.73 1.93
C ALA A 232 -9.03 14.48 0.68
N VAL A 233 -10.01 15.35 0.38
CA VAL A 233 -10.84 15.22 -0.84
C VAL A 233 -9.97 15.39 -2.09
N ARG A 234 -9.05 16.37 -2.11
CA ARG A 234 -8.11 16.57 -3.24
C ARG A 234 -7.28 15.34 -3.54
N VAL A 235 -6.82 14.62 -2.51
CA VAL A 235 -6.07 13.37 -2.66
C VAL A 235 -7.00 12.19 -3.01
N ALA A 236 -8.21 12.17 -2.47
CA ALA A 236 -9.17 11.10 -2.67
C ALA A 236 -9.68 11.00 -4.12
N VAL A 237 -9.89 12.13 -4.80
CA VAL A 237 -10.37 12.16 -6.19
C VAL A 237 -9.47 11.38 -7.16
N PRO A 238 -8.15 11.68 -7.28
CA PRO A 238 -7.29 10.93 -8.17
C PRO A 238 -7.09 9.47 -7.72
N LEU A 239 -7.12 9.18 -6.42
CA LEU A 239 -7.08 7.80 -5.92
C LEU A 239 -8.30 6.99 -6.38
N LEU A 240 -9.51 7.55 -6.24
CA LEU A 240 -10.74 6.90 -6.68
C LEU A 240 -10.69 6.63 -8.18
N LEU A 241 -10.28 7.62 -8.97
CA LEU A 241 -10.08 7.45 -10.41
C LEU A 241 -9.06 6.36 -10.71
N TYR A 242 -7.92 6.34 -10.02
CA TYR A 242 -6.91 5.29 -10.19
C TYR A 242 -7.49 3.89 -9.94
N PHE A 243 -8.18 3.69 -8.82
CA PHE A 243 -8.74 2.38 -8.45
C PHE A 243 -9.75 1.89 -9.49
N VAL A 244 -10.67 2.75 -9.88
CA VAL A 244 -11.71 2.44 -10.86
C VAL A 244 -11.09 2.16 -12.23
N LEU A 245 -10.22 3.04 -12.72
CA LEU A 245 -9.60 2.91 -14.03
C LEU A 245 -8.71 1.67 -14.10
N MET A 246 -7.83 1.45 -13.13
CA MET A 246 -6.98 0.26 -13.09
C MET A 246 -7.82 -1.02 -13.08
N PHE A 247 -8.83 -1.07 -12.21
CA PHE A 247 -9.69 -2.24 -12.12
C PHE A 247 -10.33 -2.55 -13.48
N PHE A 248 -11.00 -1.58 -14.10
CA PHE A 248 -11.69 -1.81 -15.37
C PHE A 248 -10.73 -2.08 -16.53
N ILE A 249 -9.61 -1.37 -16.63
CA ILE A 249 -8.59 -1.58 -17.67
C ILE A 249 -8.04 -3.00 -17.56
N THR A 250 -7.56 -3.39 -16.38
CA THR A 250 -6.98 -4.73 -16.17
C THR A 250 -8.02 -5.82 -16.40
N PHE A 251 -9.23 -5.68 -15.84
CA PHE A 251 -10.28 -6.67 -15.98
C PHE A 251 -10.72 -6.84 -17.45
N TRP A 252 -10.88 -5.75 -18.18
CA TRP A 252 -11.30 -5.78 -19.57
C TRP A 252 -10.24 -6.39 -20.50
N ILE A 253 -8.95 -6.07 -20.28
CA ILE A 253 -7.87 -6.70 -21.05
C ILE A 253 -7.81 -8.20 -20.75
N ALA A 254 -7.86 -8.61 -19.48
CA ALA A 254 -7.87 -10.03 -19.08
C ALA A 254 -9.04 -10.80 -19.72
N LYS A 255 -10.23 -10.18 -19.75
CA LYS A 255 -11.39 -10.74 -20.45
C LYS A 255 -11.16 -10.90 -21.95
N LYS A 256 -10.59 -9.88 -22.60
CA LYS A 256 -10.28 -9.92 -24.05
C LYS A 256 -9.22 -10.96 -24.39
N THR A 257 -8.32 -11.28 -23.47
CA THR A 257 -7.32 -12.35 -23.65
C THR A 257 -7.86 -13.74 -23.35
N HIS A 258 -9.18 -13.88 -23.16
CA HIS A 258 -9.90 -15.11 -22.83
C HIS A 258 -9.44 -15.76 -21.50
N THR A 259 -8.95 -14.94 -20.57
CA THR A 259 -8.55 -15.38 -19.24
C THR A 259 -9.79 -15.72 -18.41
N SER A 260 -9.73 -16.78 -17.60
CA SER A 260 -10.86 -17.20 -16.76
C SER A 260 -11.27 -16.12 -15.75
N TYR A 261 -12.53 -16.12 -15.31
CA TYR A 261 -13.01 -15.12 -14.34
C TYR A 261 -12.16 -15.08 -13.07
N PRO A 262 -11.84 -16.23 -12.41
CA PRO A 262 -11.11 -16.18 -11.15
C PRO A 262 -9.75 -15.50 -11.30
N ILE A 263 -9.03 -15.75 -12.40
CA ILE A 263 -7.74 -15.11 -12.67
C ILE A 263 -7.91 -13.63 -13.05
N SER A 264 -8.91 -13.30 -13.88
CA SER A 264 -9.20 -11.91 -14.29
C SER A 264 -9.52 -11.03 -13.08
N ALA A 265 -10.36 -11.54 -12.16
CA ALA A 265 -10.68 -10.85 -10.90
C ALA A 265 -9.43 -10.69 -10.03
N THR A 266 -8.61 -11.74 -9.86
CA THR A 266 -7.36 -11.67 -9.09
C THR A 266 -6.42 -10.60 -9.65
N GLN A 267 -6.21 -10.57 -10.96
CA GLN A 267 -5.34 -9.59 -11.62
C GLN A 267 -5.87 -8.17 -11.46
N ALA A 268 -7.18 -7.96 -11.66
CA ALA A 268 -7.80 -6.65 -11.53
C ALA A 268 -7.69 -6.08 -10.11
N PHE A 269 -7.96 -6.89 -9.08
CA PHE A 269 -7.79 -6.45 -7.69
C PHE A 269 -6.32 -6.24 -7.33
N THR A 270 -5.43 -7.08 -7.84
CA THR A 270 -3.98 -6.94 -7.58
C THR A 270 -3.42 -5.67 -8.22
N ALA A 271 -3.80 -5.37 -9.46
CA ALA A 271 -3.32 -4.20 -10.20
C ALA A 271 -3.90 -2.89 -9.66
N SER A 272 -5.15 -2.90 -9.19
CA SER A 272 -5.82 -1.71 -8.66
C SER A 272 -5.48 -1.40 -7.20
N SER A 273 -5.19 -2.40 -6.36
CA SER A 273 -4.91 -2.17 -4.94
C SER A 273 -3.48 -1.67 -4.69
N ASN A 274 -3.29 -0.84 -3.66
CA ASN A 274 -1.96 -0.38 -3.24
C ASN A 274 -1.60 -0.88 -1.83
N ASN A 275 -0.34 -0.72 -1.44
CA ASN A 275 0.17 -1.00 -0.10
C ASN A 275 0.42 0.31 0.64
N PHE A 276 -0.61 0.76 1.35
CA PHE A 276 -0.52 2.01 2.11
C PHE A 276 0.35 1.88 3.34
N GLU A 277 0.41 0.69 3.94
CA GLU A 277 1.30 0.38 5.06
C GLU A 277 2.72 0.85 4.72
N LEU A 278 3.22 0.43 3.56
CA LEU A 278 4.54 0.82 3.08
C LEU A 278 4.58 2.29 2.67
N ALA A 279 3.58 2.77 1.93
CA ALA A 279 3.57 4.16 1.46
C ALA A 279 3.66 5.13 2.65
N VAL A 280 2.89 4.90 3.71
CA VAL A 280 2.94 5.67 4.96
C VAL A 280 4.31 5.51 5.60
N ALA A 281 4.83 4.29 5.71
CA ALA A 281 6.11 4.06 6.36
C ALA A 281 7.27 4.78 5.67
N VAL A 282 7.31 4.73 4.34
CA VAL A 282 8.37 5.38 3.56
C VAL A 282 8.20 6.90 3.55
N THR A 283 6.98 7.39 3.39
CA THR A 283 6.74 8.84 3.40
C THR A 283 7.03 9.46 4.77
N VAL A 284 6.64 8.80 5.87
CA VAL A 284 6.99 9.22 7.22
C VAL A 284 8.50 9.12 7.46
N GLY A 285 9.15 8.06 6.99
CA GLY A 285 10.59 7.86 7.18
C GLY A 285 11.44 8.93 6.48
N ILE A 286 11.07 9.31 5.25
CA ILE A 286 11.84 10.27 4.43
C ILE A 286 11.44 11.71 4.74
N PHE A 287 10.15 12.02 4.68
CA PHE A 287 9.64 13.40 4.74
C PHE A 287 9.22 13.82 6.15
N GLY A 288 9.11 12.85 7.07
CA GLY A 288 8.62 13.08 8.43
C GLY A 288 7.09 13.04 8.54
N LEU A 289 6.60 12.87 9.76
CA LEU A 289 5.17 12.72 10.06
C LEU A 289 4.32 13.94 9.69
N ASN A 290 4.91 15.13 9.79
CA ASN A 290 4.20 16.39 9.54
C ASN A 290 4.06 16.72 8.06
N SER A 291 4.72 15.97 7.18
CA SER A 291 4.76 16.19 5.73
C SER A 291 3.40 16.03 5.04
N GLY A 292 3.23 16.65 3.88
CA GLY A 292 2.02 16.47 3.06
C GLY A 292 1.98 15.08 2.42
N GLU A 293 3.15 14.55 2.14
CA GLU A 293 3.43 13.23 1.57
C GLU A 293 2.86 12.13 2.46
N ALA A 294 3.22 12.16 3.75
CA ALA A 294 2.67 11.23 4.74
C ALA A 294 1.15 11.35 4.83
N PHE A 295 0.63 12.59 4.79
CA PHE A 295 -0.81 12.84 4.86
C PHE A 295 -1.57 12.19 3.71
N ALA A 296 -1.10 12.38 2.47
CA ALA A 296 -1.68 11.72 1.31
C ALA A 296 -1.68 10.18 1.48
N ALA A 297 -0.58 9.61 2.00
CA ALA A 297 -0.47 8.18 2.24
C ALA A 297 -1.51 7.64 3.24
N VAL A 298 -1.82 8.39 4.30
CA VAL A 298 -2.84 7.99 5.30
C VAL A 298 -4.27 8.19 4.83
N VAL A 299 -4.53 9.09 3.88
CA VAL A 299 -5.84 9.21 3.24
C VAL A 299 -6.16 7.97 2.40
N GLY A 300 -5.13 7.33 1.83
CA GLY A 300 -5.23 6.15 0.97
C GLY A 300 -6.21 5.06 1.45
N PRO A 301 -6.01 4.46 2.65
CA PRO A 301 -6.90 3.43 3.19
C PRO A 301 -8.35 3.85 3.35
N MET A 302 -8.60 5.14 3.64
CA MET A 302 -9.96 5.66 3.80
C MET A 302 -10.74 5.66 2.48
N VAL A 303 -10.03 5.75 1.35
CA VAL A 303 -10.60 5.76 0.00
C VAL A 303 -10.63 4.35 -0.59
N GLU A 304 -9.54 3.58 -0.46
CA GLU A 304 -9.43 2.26 -1.09
C GLU A 304 -10.46 1.28 -0.51
N VAL A 305 -10.62 1.20 0.81
CA VAL A 305 -11.49 0.19 1.41
C VAL A 305 -12.93 0.27 0.90
N PRO A 306 -13.62 1.44 0.94
CA PRO A 306 -14.96 1.54 0.38
C PRO A 306 -15.01 1.26 -1.11
N VAL A 307 -14.05 1.77 -1.89
CA VAL A 307 -14.02 1.59 -3.35
C VAL A 307 -13.82 0.13 -3.73
N MET A 308 -12.90 -0.58 -3.07
CA MET A 308 -12.64 -2.00 -3.34
C MET A 308 -13.83 -2.87 -3.00
N ILE A 309 -14.55 -2.59 -1.90
CA ILE A 309 -15.80 -3.30 -1.57
C ILE A 309 -16.84 -3.11 -2.67
N LEU A 310 -17.02 -1.88 -3.16
CA LEU A 310 -17.93 -1.62 -4.28
C LEU A 310 -17.48 -2.34 -5.58
N LEU A 311 -16.17 -2.38 -5.84
CA LEU A 311 -15.62 -3.08 -7.00
C LEU A 311 -15.77 -4.61 -6.89
N VAL A 312 -15.81 -5.18 -5.69
CA VAL A 312 -16.16 -6.59 -5.48
C VAL A 312 -17.58 -6.88 -5.97
N ASP A 313 -18.55 -6.04 -5.60
CA ASP A 313 -19.93 -6.19 -6.08
C ASP A 313 -20.02 -6.07 -7.60
N VAL A 314 -19.25 -5.14 -8.19
CA VAL A 314 -19.12 -4.98 -9.64
C VAL A 314 -18.48 -6.23 -10.26
N ALA A 315 -17.42 -6.79 -9.69
CA ALA A 315 -16.76 -7.99 -10.20
C ALA A 315 -17.74 -9.18 -10.24
N LEU A 316 -18.50 -9.39 -9.15
CA LEU A 316 -19.51 -10.45 -9.06
C LEU A 316 -20.68 -10.22 -10.04
N TRP A 317 -21.04 -8.97 -10.29
CA TRP A 317 -22.00 -8.63 -11.36
C TRP A 317 -21.44 -8.96 -12.75
N ILE A 318 -20.18 -8.60 -13.04
CA ILE A 318 -19.50 -8.94 -14.30
C ILE A 318 -19.43 -10.46 -14.49
N LYS A 319 -19.11 -11.22 -13.43
CA LYS A 319 -19.11 -12.69 -13.43
C LYS A 319 -20.42 -13.22 -14.00
N ARG A 320 -21.54 -12.88 -13.35
CA ARG A 320 -22.88 -13.36 -13.70
C ARG A 320 -23.29 -13.00 -15.12
N ARG A 321 -22.87 -11.82 -15.62
CA ARG A 321 -23.30 -11.31 -16.92
C ARG A 321 -22.47 -11.81 -18.09
N TYR A 322 -21.16 -11.99 -17.88
CA TYR A 322 -20.21 -12.17 -18.97
C TYR A 322 -19.36 -13.43 -18.92
N TYR A 323 -19.28 -14.09 -17.77
CA TYR A 323 -18.59 -15.37 -17.60
C TYR A 323 -19.64 -16.43 -17.30
N LYS A 324 -20.10 -17.10 -18.35
CA LYS A 324 -20.94 -18.29 -18.25
C LYS A 324 -20.07 -19.52 -18.08
#